data_AF-A0A9W6TWV2-F1
#
_entry.id   AF-A0A9W6TWV2-F1
#
_cell.length_a   1.000
_cell.length_b   1.000
_cell.length_c   1.000
_cell.angle_alpha   90.00
_cell.angle_beta   90.00
_cell.angle_gamma   90.00
#
_symmetry.space_group_name_H-M   'P 1'
#
loop_
_entity.id
_entity.type
_entity.pdbx_description
1 polymer ?
#
loop_
_entity_poly.entity_id
_entity_poly.type
_entity_poly.pdbx_seq_one_letter_code
_entity_poly.pdbx_strand_id
1 'polypeptide(L)'
;MDLRLTSTLQAVYFSNRAACLLRLGRTEESVDDCTQAVTLSPTYVKALLRRAEALEKLDKLEEALADYDAVLKIDPTVRAAVTGHERLQKIVHERQEKMKAEMLDKLKGFGNTILGKFGLSTDNFQMVQDPATGSYSINFQQNPGQQRPPQQQQK
;
A
#
# COMPACT_ATOMS: atom_id res chain seq x y z
N MET A 1 22.44 0.36 -38.11
CA MET A 1 21.26 -0.27 -37.47
C MET A 1 20.74 0.69 -36.43
N ASP A 2 19.44 0.99 -36.44
CA ASP A 2 18.83 1.95 -35.50
C ASP A 2 18.66 1.30 -34.12
N LEU A 3 19.38 1.82 -33.12
CA LEU A 3 19.36 1.33 -31.74
C LEU A 3 17.94 1.34 -31.13
N ARG A 4 17.06 2.24 -31.58
CA ARG A 4 15.67 2.31 -31.10
C ARG A 4 14.82 1.16 -31.64
N LEU A 5 15.10 0.71 -32.86
CA LEU A 5 14.39 -0.41 -33.47
C LEU A 5 14.76 -1.74 -32.80
N THR A 6 16.02 -1.89 -32.38
CA THR A 6 16.47 -3.08 -31.64
C THR A 6 15.86 -3.15 -30.25
N SER A 7 15.77 -2.02 -29.52
CA SER A 7 15.19 -1.98 -28.18
C SER A 7 13.69 -2.31 -28.18
N THR A 8 12.94 -1.81 -29.18
CA THR A 8 11.50 -2.12 -29.30
C THR A 8 11.26 -3.58 -29.65
N LEU A 9 12.06 -4.18 -30.53
CA LEU A 9 11.96 -5.61 -30.84
C LEU A 9 12.29 -6.49 -29.63
N GLN A 10 13.30 -6.13 -28.85
CA GLN A 10 13.63 -6.83 -27.61
C GLN A 10 12.49 -6.73 -26.59
N ALA A 11 11.85 -5.57 -26.44
CA ALA A 11 10.68 -5.42 -25.56
C ALA A 11 9.53 -6.35 -25.97
N VAL A 12 9.26 -6.47 -27.27
CA VAL A 12 8.26 -7.41 -27.81
C VAL A 12 8.63 -8.86 -27.50
N TYR A 13 9.89 -9.24 -27.69
CA TYR A 13 10.39 -10.58 -27.36
C TYR A 13 10.16 -10.92 -25.88
N PHE A 14 10.63 -10.08 -24.96
CA PHE A 14 10.46 -10.29 -23.52
C PHE A 14 8.99 -10.36 -23.13
N SER A 15 8.15 -9.47 -23.66
CA SER A 15 6.71 -9.49 -23.37
C SER A 15 6.01 -10.76 -23.87
N ASN A 16 6.41 -11.29 -25.03
CA ASN A 16 5.86 -12.54 -25.55
C ASN A 16 6.32 -13.74 -24.72
N ARG A 17 7.58 -13.77 -24.29
CA ARG A 17 8.10 -14.80 -23.39
C ARG A 17 7.38 -14.76 -22.03
N ALA A 18 7.16 -13.58 -21.46
CA ALA A 18 6.35 -13.39 -20.25
C ALA A 18 4.94 -13.98 -20.39
N ALA A 19 4.28 -13.75 -21.53
CA ALA A 19 2.95 -14.34 -21.78
C ALA A 19 2.97 -15.87 -21.75
N CYS A 20 4.03 -16.50 -22.29
CA CYS A 20 4.21 -17.95 -22.22
C CYS A 20 4.47 -18.40 -20.76
N LEU A 21 5.31 -17.67 -20.02
CA LEU A 21 5.62 -17.97 -18.62
C LEU A 21 4.37 -17.91 -17.73
N LEU A 22 3.49 -16.92 -17.92
CA LEU A 22 2.19 -16.85 -17.23
C LEU A 22 1.32 -18.08 -17.48
N ARG A 23 1.28 -18.56 -18.72
CA ARG A 23 0.52 -19.78 -19.08
C ARG A 23 1.13 -21.04 -18.48
N LEU A 24 2.43 -21.04 -18.22
CA LEU A 24 3.15 -22.14 -17.57
C LEU A 24 3.13 -22.06 -16.03
N GLY A 25 2.50 -21.03 -15.45
CA GLY A 25 2.48 -20.80 -14.00
C GLY A 25 3.81 -20.29 -13.42
N ARG A 26 4.77 -19.91 -14.27
CA ARG A 26 6.07 -19.36 -13.89
C ARG A 26 5.94 -17.84 -13.69
N THR A 27 5.13 -17.46 -12.71
CA THR A 27 4.64 -16.09 -12.55
C THR A 27 5.75 -15.09 -12.19
N GLU A 28 6.70 -15.46 -11.31
CA GLU A 28 7.83 -14.58 -10.94
C GLU A 28 8.70 -14.25 -12.15
N GLU A 29 9.07 -15.25 -12.94
CA GLU A 29 9.87 -15.04 -14.16
C GLU A 29 9.11 -14.21 -15.21
N SER A 30 7.78 -14.30 -15.24
CA SER A 30 6.98 -13.41 -16.09
C SER A 30 7.07 -11.95 -15.65
N VAL A 31 7.15 -11.67 -14.35
CA VAL A 31 7.35 -10.31 -13.84
C VAL A 31 8.71 -9.79 -14.27
N ASP A 32 9.75 -10.62 -14.17
CA ASP A 32 11.11 -10.24 -14.59
C ASP A 32 11.14 -9.90 -16.08
N ASP A 33 10.57 -10.75 -16.94
CA ASP A 33 10.50 -10.50 -18.38
C ASP A 33 9.67 -9.27 -18.73
N CYS A 34 8.52 -9.07 -18.09
CA CYS A 34 7.76 -7.86 -18.32
C CYS A 34 8.52 -6.62 -17.84
N THR A 35 9.29 -6.71 -16.76
CA THR A 35 10.13 -5.62 -16.27
C THR A 35 11.22 -5.27 -17.27
N GLN A 36 11.89 -6.26 -17.86
CA GLN A 36 12.84 -6.03 -18.95
C GLN A 36 12.16 -5.34 -20.15
N ALA A 37 10.97 -5.81 -20.53
CA ALA A 37 10.22 -5.20 -21.63
C ALA A 37 9.83 -3.73 -21.34
N VAL A 38 9.42 -3.41 -20.11
CA VAL A 38 9.06 -2.06 -19.67
C VAL A 38 10.31 -1.16 -19.57
N THR A 39 11.45 -1.67 -19.13
CA THR A 39 12.72 -0.91 -19.12
C THR A 39 13.14 -0.53 -20.54
N LEU A 40 12.97 -1.43 -21.51
CA LEU A 40 13.29 -1.17 -22.92
C LEU A 40 12.26 -0.26 -23.60
N SER A 41 10.98 -0.37 -23.22
CA SER A 41 9.88 0.41 -23.78
C SER A 41 8.83 0.73 -22.69
N PRO A 42 8.99 1.85 -21.96
CA PRO A 42 8.12 2.18 -20.82
C PRO A 42 6.64 2.34 -21.17
N THR A 43 6.34 2.67 -22.43
CA THR A 43 4.97 2.84 -22.94
C THR A 43 4.39 1.57 -23.55
N TYR A 44 5.05 0.42 -23.40
CA TYR A 44 4.57 -0.81 -24.00
C TYR A 44 3.42 -1.43 -23.22
N VAL A 45 2.20 -1.03 -23.58
CA VAL A 45 0.95 -1.39 -22.90
C VAL A 45 0.81 -2.89 -22.65
N LYS A 46 1.18 -3.75 -23.60
CA LYS A 46 1.07 -5.22 -23.42
C LYS A 46 1.99 -5.75 -22.32
N ALA A 47 3.19 -5.19 -22.17
CA ALA A 47 4.11 -5.60 -21.10
C ALA A 47 3.60 -5.13 -19.73
N LEU A 48 3.11 -3.89 -19.63
CA LEU A 48 2.51 -3.36 -18.39
C LEU A 48 1.29 -4.18 -17.96
N LEU A 49 0.36 -4.48 -18.87
CA LEU A 49 -0.82 -5.30 -18.55
C LEU A 49 -0.45 -6.71 -18.08
N ARG A 50 0.53 -7.36 -18.74
CA ARG A 50 0.99 -8.70 -18.36
C ARG A 50 1.71 -8.68 -17.01
N ARG A 51 2.49 -7.61 -16.73
CA ARG A 51 3.13 -7.45 -15.43
C ARG A 51 2.11 -7.25 -14.32
N ALA A 52 1.10 -6.42 -14.55
CA ALA A 52 -0.01 -6.25 -13.62
C ALA A 52 -0.70 -7.60 -13.32
N GLU A 53 -1.06 -8.37 -14.35
CA GLU A 53 -1.66 -9.71 -14.17
C GLU A 53 -0.75 -10.66 -13.37
N ALA A 54 0.56 -10.64 -13.65
CA ALA A 54 1.54 -11.47 -12.96
C ALA A 54 1.68 -11.06 -11.48
N LEU A 55 1.77 -9.76 -11.20
CA LEU A 55 1.89 -9.20 -9.86
C LEU A 55 0.64 -9.48 -9.02
N GLU A 56 -0.55 -9.44 -9.63
CA GLU A 56 -1.78 -9.85 -8.98
C GLU A 56 -1.76 -11.31 -8.54
N LYS A 57 -1.25 -12.23 -9.38
CA LYS A 57 -1.09 -13.64 -9.02
C LYS A 57 -0.09 -13.86 -7.88
N LEU A 58 0.80 -12.90 -7.64
CA LEU A 58 1.77 -12.90 -6.53
C LEU A 58 1.29 -12.09 -5.32
N ASP A 59 0.04 -11.61 -5.31
CA ASP A 59 -0.55 -10.74 -4.28
C ASP A 59 0.19 -9.40 -4.07
N LYS A 60 0.99 -8.96 -5.07
CA LYS A 60 1.69 -7.66 -5.09
C LYS A 60 0.77 -6.58 -5.67
N LEU A 61 -0.33 -6.31 -4.96
CA LEU A 61 -1.44 -5.53 -5.49
C LEU A 61 -1.11 -4.05 -5.72
N GLU A 62 -0.26 -3.44 -4.89
CA GLU A 62 0.16 -2.05 -5.04
C GLU A 62 0.99 -1.84 -6.31
N GLU A 63 1.92 -2.76 -6.59
CA GLU A 63 2.73 -2.74 -7.81
C GLU A 63 1.86 -2.97 -9.05
N ALA A 64 0.90 -3.91 -8.98
CA ALA A 64 -0.04 -4.16 -10.07
C ALA A 64 -0.94 -2.95 -10.36
N LEU A 65 -1.40 -2.25 -9.31
CA LEU A 65 -2.21 -1.04 -9.44
C LEU A 65 -1.42 0.07 -10.16
N ALA A 66 -0.14 0.24 -9.82
CA ALA A 66 0.74 1.21 -10.47
C ALA A 66 0.94 0.91 -11.97
N ASP A 67 0.98 -0.35 -12.37
CA ASP A 67 1.04 -0.74 -13.78
C ASP A 67 -0.26 -0.46 -14.52
N TYR A 68 -1.42 -0.70 -13.90
CA TYR A 68 -2.70 -0.31 -14.49
C TYR A 68 -2.82 1.21 -14.63
N ASP A 69 -2.38 1.98 -13.64
CA ASP A 69 -2.29 3.44 -13.72
C ASP A 69 -1.41 3.90 -14.87
N ALA A 70 -0.25 3.26 -15.05
CA ALA A 70 0.65 3.56 -16.16
C ALA A 70 -0.03 3.30 -17.52
N VAL A 71 -0.78 2.21 -17.65
CA VAL A 71 -1.56 1.92 -18.87
C VAL A 71 -2.64 2.99 -19.10
N LEU A 72 -3.41 3.36 -18.07
CA LEU A 72 -4.48 4.34 -18.21
C LEU A 72 -3.96 5.77 -18.52
N LYS A 73 -2.75 6.10 -18.09
CA LYS A 73 -2.05 7.33 -18.51
C LYS A 73 -1.66 7.34 -19.97
N ILE A 74 -1.37 6.16 -20.55
CA ILE A 74 -1.01 6.01 -21.97
C ILE A 74 -2.27 5.97 -22.84
N ASP A 75 -3.24 5.12 -22.45
CA ASP A 75 -4.51 4.94 -23.13
C ASP A 75 -5.61 4.64 -22.10
N PRO A 76 -6.49 5.61 -21.81
CA PRO A 76 -7.56 5.44 -20.82
C PRO A 76 -8.69 4.52 -21.30
N THR A 77 -8.69 4.10 -22.57
CA THR A 77 -9.75 3.24 -23.14
C THR A 77 -9.48 1.75 -22.99
N VAL A 78 -8.29 1.38 -22.47
CA VAL A 78 -7.90 -0.01 -22.27
C VAL A 78 -8.74 -0.64 -21.16
N ARG A 79 -9.80 -1.35 -21.57
CA ARG A 79 -10.78 -1.97 -20.67
C ARG A 79 -10.16 -2.88 -19.60
N ALA A 80 -9.12 -3.64 -19.97
CA ALA A 80 -8.41 -4.51 -19.02
C ALA A 80 -7.78 -3.69 -17.88
N ALA A 81 -7.21 -2.53 -18.18
CA ALA A 81 -6.62 -1.65 -17.18
C ALA A 81 -7.69 -0.93 -16.34
N VAL A 82 -8.79 -0.46 -16.95
CA VAL A 82 -9.90 0.16 -16.20
C VAL A 82 -10.46 -0.82 -15.17
N THR A 83 -10.81 -2.02 -15.61
CA THR A 83 -11.40 -3.05 -14.74
C THR A 83 -10.42 -3.57 -13.69
N GLY A 84 -9.14 -3.74 -14.05
CA GLY A 84 -8.08 -4.10 -13.12
C GLY A 84 -7.86 -3.04 -12.04
N HIS A 85 -7.69 -1.78 -12.46
CA HIS A 85 -7.50 -0.63 -11.58
C HIS A 85 -8.67 -0.46 -10.60
N GLU A 86 -9.92 -0.39 -11.09
CA GLU A 86 -11.10 -0.19 -10.23
C GLU A 86 -11.25 -1.28 -9.16
N ARG A 87 -10.95 -2.53 -9.50
CA ARG A 87 -10.98 -3.64 -8.54
C ARG A 87 -9.86 -3.51 -7.51
N LEU A 88 -8.63 -3.31 -7.96
CA LEU A 88 -7.46 -3.29 -7.08
C LEU A 88 -7.45 -2.06 -6.17
N GLN A 89 -7.88 -0.91 -6.66
CA GLN A 89 -7.93 0.33 -5.89
C GLN A 89 -8.74 0.13 -4.59
N LYS A 90 -9.87 -0.57 -4.66
CA LYS A 90 -10.71 -0.86 -3.48
C LYS A 90 -9.98 -1.78 -2.50
N ILE A 91 -9.37 -2.86 -3.00
CA ILE A 91 -8.68 -3.86 -2.18
C ILE A 91 -7.45 -3.24 -1.50
N VAL A 92 -6.64 -2.49 -2.24
CA VAL A 92 -5.44 -1.82 -1.72
C VAL A 92 -5.84 -0.77 -0.68
N HIS A 93 -6.88 0.03 -0.94
CA HIS A 93 -7.36 1.01 0.03
C HIS A 93 -7.82 0.35 1.34
N GLU A 94 -8.61 -0.72 1.25
CA GLU A 94 -9.07 -1.46 2.42
C GLU A 94 -7.90 -2.08 3.21
N ARG A 95 -6.93 -2.71 2.52
CA ARG A 95 -5.72 -3.25 3.17
C ARG A 95 -4.92 -2.16 3.87
N GLN A 96 -4.76 -0.99 3.24
CA GLN A 96 -4.05 0.14 3.84
C GLN A 96 -4.77 0.67 5.08
N GLU A 97 -6.08 0.87 5.03
CA GLU A 97 -6.85 1.34 6.19
C GLU A 97 -6.82 0.34 7.34
N LYS A 98 -6.93 -0.96 7.04
CA LYS A 98 -6.80 -2.03 8.05
C LYS A 98 -5.41 -2.04 8.68
N MET A 99 -4.35 -2.00 7.86
CA MET A 99 -2.97 -1.95 8.37
C MET A 99 -2.73 -0.69 9.22
N LYS A 100 -3.24 0.48 8.80
CA LYS A 100 -3.17 1.72 9.60
C LYS A 100 -3.89 1.57 10.93
N ALA A 101 -5.10 1.02 10.94
CA ALA A 101 -5.86 0.80 12.16
C ALA A 101 -5.12 -0.13 13.14
N GLU A 102 -4.58 -1.25 12.65
CA GLU A 102 -3.79 -2.19 13.46
C GLU A 102 -2.49 -1.55 13.98
N MET A 103 -1.80 -0.74 13.17
CA MET A 103 -0.61 -0.01 13.61
C MET A 103 -0.94 1.01 14.70
N LEU A 104 -2.04 1.75 14.55
CA LEU A 104 -2.49 2.72 15.54
C LEU A 104 -2.89 2.03 16.85
N ASP A 105 -3.57 0.89 16.78
CA ASP A 105 -3.93 0.11 17.96
C ASP A 105 -2.69 -0.41 18.71
N LYS A 106 -1.72 -0.98 17.98
CA LYS A 106 -0.42 -1.39 18.55
C LYS A 106 0.33 -0.22 19.18
N LEU A 107 0.33 0.94 18.54
CA LEU A 107 0.98 2.15 19.05
C LEU A 107 0.31 2.64 20.34
N LYS A 108 -1.03 2.62 20.40
CA LYS A 108 -1.79 2.91 21.62
C LYS A 108 -1.48 1.92 22.73
N GLY A 109 -1.47 0.62 22.43
CA GLY A 109 -1.11 -0.43 23.39
C GLY A 109 0.31 -0.26 23.95
N PHE A 110 1.27 0.09 23.09
CA PHE A 110 2.63 0.40 23.52
C PHE A 110 2.68 1.65 24.42
N GLY A 111 2.01 2.73 24.02
CA GLY A 111 1.88 3.94 24.84
C GLY A 111 1.28 3.66 26.21
N ASN A 112 0.20 2.88 26.25
CA ASN A 112 -0.46 2.45 27.48
C ASN A 112 0.40 1.55 28.36
N THR A 113 1.29 0.74 27.79
CA THR A 113 2.24 -0.07 28.57
C THR A 113 3.25 0.80 29.33
N ILE A 114 3.66 1.93 28.72
CA ILE A 114 4.57 2.89 29.36
C ILE A 114 3.81 3.75 30.37
N LEU A 115 2.70 4.36 29.95
CA LEU A 115 1.88 5.26 30.76
C LEU A 115 1.20 4.53 31.94
N GLY A 116 0.83 3.27 31.75
CA GLY A 116 0.19 2.44 32.77
C GLY A 116 1.04 2.25 34.01
N LYS A 117 2.38 2.23 33.89
CA LYS A 117 3.29 2.21 35.06
C LYS A 117 3.09 3.42 35.98
N PHE A 118 2.65 4.53 35.40
CA PHE A 118 2.36 5.78 36.09
C PHE A 118 0.86 5.97 36.41
N GLY A 119 0.00 4.98 36.11
CA GLY A 119 -1.45 5.09 36.29
C GLY A 119 -2.13 6.00 35.26
N LEU A 120 -1.56 6.09 34.06
CA LEU A 120 -2.03 6.91 32.95
C LEU A 120 -2.40 6.03 31.74
N SER A 121 -3.30 6.54 30.89
CA SER A 121 -3.66 5.95 29.58
C SER A 121 -3.57 7.04 28.50
N THR A 122 -3.29 6.63 27.25
CA THR A 122 -3.42 7.49 26.07
C THR A 122 -4.84 8.02 25.89
N ASP A 123 -5.85 7.33 26.43
CA ASP A 123 -7.25 7.76 26.38
C ASP A 123 -7.54 8.95 27.30
N ASN A 124 -6.67 9.20 28.29
CA ASN A 124 -6.81 10.34 29.18
C ASN A 124 -6.46 11.67 28.49
N PHE A 125 -5.83 11.63 27.31
CA PHE A 125 -5.41 12.83 26.57
C PHE A 125 -6.36 13.07 25.39
N GLN A 126 -7.23 14.07 25.52
CA GLN A 126 -8.14 14.49 24.46
C GLN A 126 -7.59 15.72 23.74
N MET A 127 -7.38 15.59 22.43
CA MET A 127 -6.98 16.71 21.59
C MET A 127 -8.23 17.45 21.10
N VAL A 128 -8.33 18.74 21.38
CA VAL A 128 -9.43 19.61 20.94
C VAL A 128 -8.85 20.65 19.99
N GLN A 129 -9.35 20.66 18.75
CA GLN A 129 -9.01 21.66 17.74
C GLN A 129 -10.04 22.78 17.78
N ASP A 130 -9.59 24.04 17.84
CA ASP A 130 -10.46 25.21 17.72
C ASP A 130 -10.78 25.46 16.23
N PRO A 131 -12.05 25.33 15.80
CA PRO A 131 -12.43 25.48 14.40
C PRO A 131 -12.30 26.91 13.86
N ALA A 132 -12.18 27.94 14.72
CA ALA A 132 -12.03 29.33 14.29
C ALA A 132 -10.56 29.71 14.04
N THR A 133 -9.65 29.21 14.86
CA THR A 133 -8.22 29.58 14.82
C THR A 133 -7.34 28.49 14.22
N GLY A 134 -7.84 27.26 14.10
CA GLY A 134 -7.06 26.08 13.70
C GLY A 134 -6.06 25.62 14.76
N SER A 135 -6.05 26.24 15.94
CA SER A 135 -5.14 25.91 17.04
C SER A 135 -5.53 24.59 17.71
N TYR A 136 -4.53 23.85 18.21
CA TYR A 136 -4.71 22.58 18.91
C TYR A 136 -4.43 22.74 20.41
N SER A 137 -5.33 22.22 21.24
CA SER A 137 -5.18 22.13 22.70
C SER A 137 -5.28 20.66 23.14
N ILE A 138 -4.48 20.26 24.13
CA ILE A 138 -4.52 18.89 24.69
C ILE A 138 -5.06 19.00 26.12
N ASN A 139 -6.22 18.40 26.35
CA ASN A 139 -6.84 18.31 27.66
C ASN A 139 -6.59 16.93 28.26
N PHE A 140 -6.21 16.90 29.54
CA PHE A 140 -6.06 15.67 30.29
C PHE A 140 -7.29 15.44 31.18
N GLN A 141 -8.01 14.34 30.99
CA GLN A 141 -9.14 13.93 31.83
C GLN A 141 -8.86 12.54 32.40
N GLN A 142 -8.73 12.45 33.72
CA GLN A 142 -8.47 11.20 34.42
C GLN A 142 -9.80 10.53 34.79
N ASN A 143 -10.06 9.33 34.28
CA ASN A 143 -11.27 8.58 34.62
C ASN A 143 -11.27 8.18 36.12
N PRO A 144 -12.33 8.46 36.90
CA PRO A 144 -12.34 8.21 38.36
C PRO A 144 -12.10 6.75 38.77
N GLY A 145 -12.35 5.78 37.88
CA GLY A 145 -12.20 4.34 38.15
C GLY A 145 -10.78 3.78 38.08
N GLN A 146 -9.76 4.56 37.69
CA GLN A 146 -8.35 4.12 37.61
C GLN A 146 -7.46 4.66 38.75
N GLN A 147 -8.06 5.25 39.79
CA GLN A 147 -7.32 5.64 41.00
C GLN A 147 -6.83 4.36 41.70
N ARG A 148 -5.50 4.12 41.67
CA ARG A 148 -4.89 3.15 42.58
C ARG A 148 -5.28 3.53 44.00
N PRO A 149 -5.67 2.57 44.87
CA PRO A 149 -5.81 2.85 46.29
C PRO A 149 -4.47 3.43 46.80
N PRO A 150 -4.52 4.41 47.72
CA PRO A 150 -3.32 5.08 48.19
C PRO A 150 -2.30 4.05 48.68
N GLN A 151 -1.07 4.14 48.18
CA GLN A 151 0.05 3.36 48.69
C GLN A 151 0.13 3.63 50.19
N GLN A 152 -0.19 2.61 50.99
CA GLN A 152 0.14 2.62 52.40
C GLN A 152 1.65 2.83 52.50
N GLN A 153 2.05 3.99 53.01
CA GLN A 153 3.38 4.21 53.56
C GLN A 153 3.60 3.13 54.62
N GLN A 154 4.38 2.10 54.26
CA GLN A 154 4.99 1.23 55.25
C GLN A 154 6.01 2.08 56.00
N LYS A 155 5.68 2.32 57.27
CA LYS A 155 6.57 2.82 58.31
C LYS A 155 7.82 1.96 58.46
#